data_AF-A0A6P0I6P9-F1
#
_entry.id   AF-A0A6P0I6P9-F1
#
_cell.length_a   1.000
_cell.length_b   1.000
_cell.length_c   1.000
_cell.angle_alpha   90.00
_cell.angle_beta   90.00
_cell.angle_gamma   90.00
#
_symmetry.space_group_name_H-M   'P 1'
#
loop_
_entity.id
_entity.type
_entity.pdbx_description
1 polymer ?
#
loop_
_entity_poly.entity_id
_entity_poly.type
_entity_poly.pdbx_seq_one_letter_code
_entity_poly.pdbx_strand_id
1 'polypeptide(L)'
;MQLTKTPTIKYIKQPTSPAWIEQAIANLDTILLDHSHCERKAAGVALNLMFRYPSSTKLIKKLTAIAKEELEHFDQVNQWLERRNIPLAPLNSPPYGAALNSKVRRNEPERMLDLLLVYCLIEARSHERLGLLADY
;
A
#
# COMPACT_ATOMS: atom_id res chain seq x y z
N MET A 1 16.19 -11.70 21.12
CA MET A 1 14.85 -11.69 20.51
C MET A 1 14.98 -12.31 19.13
N GLN A 2 14.44 -13.50 18.90
CA GLN A 2 14.55 -14.17 17.60
C GLN A 2 13.67 -13.41 16.60
N LEU A 3 14.30 -12.84 15.56
CA LEU A 3 13.58 -12.34 14.39
C LEU A 3 12.85 -13.54 13.77
N THR A 4 11.53 -13.58 13.94
CA THR A 4 10.64 -14.53 13.28
C THR A 4 10.87 -14.44 11.78
N LYS A 5 10.99 -15.59 11.12
CA LYS A 5 11.19 -15.68 9.66
C LYS A 5 9.90 -15.25 8.95
N THR A 6 9.68 -13.94 8.82
CA THR A 6 8.65 -13.38 7.96
C THR A 6 8.93 -13.80 6.50
N PRO A 7 7.92 -14.21 5.72
CA PRO A 7 8.13 -14.71 4.36
C PRO A 7 8.93 -13.70 3.53
N THR A 8 10.02 -14.17 2.92
CA THR A 8 10.83 -13.36 2.02
C THR A 8 10.01 -13.07 0.76
N ILE A 9 9.44 -11.88 0.66
CA ILE A 9 8.78 -11.46 -0.58
C ILE A 9 9.86 -11.29 -1.64
N LYS A 10 9.89 -12.22 -2.62
CA LYS A 10 10.95 -12.39 -3.63
C LYS A 10 11.44 -11.09 -4.28
N TYR A 11 10.57 -10.10 -4.42
CA TYR A 11 10.84 -8.85 -5.13
C TYR A 11 11.38 -7.72 -4.23
N ILE A 12 11.32 -7.90 -2.91
CA ILE A 12 11.90 -6.98 -1.93
C ILE A 12 13.41 -7.27 -1.78
N LYS A 13 14.24 -6.27 -2.09
CA LYS A 13 15.71 -6.41 -2.10
C LYS A 13 16.37 -6.25 -0.73
N GLN A 14 15.75 -5.47 0.14
CA GLN A 14 16.22 -5.24 1.50
C GLN A 14 15.03 -5.34 2.46
N PRO A 15 15.17 -6.09 3.57
CA PRO A 15 14.11 -6.19 4.56
C PRO A 15 13.85 -4.84 5.22
N THR A 16 12.65 -4.65 5.75
CA THR A 16 12.37 -3.52 6.65
C THR A 16 13.34 -3.56 7.83
N SER A 17 13.93 -2.41 8.18
CA SER A 17 14.91 -2.33 9.26
C SER A 17 14.24 -2.44 10.64
N PRO A 18 14.92 -3.01 11.66
CA PRO A 18 14.39 -3.03 13.02
C PRO A 18 14.06 -1.63 13.56
N ALA A 19 14.86 -0.63 13.22
CA ALA A 19 14.62 0.76 13.61
C ALA A 19 13.30 1.32 13.06
N TRP A 20 12.82 0.87 11.89
CA TRP A 20 11.50 1.25 11.40
C TRP A 20 10.39 0.64 12.25
N ILE A 21 10.55 -0.63 12.67
CA ILE A 21 9.57 -1.34 13.51
C ILE A 21 9.45 -0.64 14.87
N GLU A 22 10.58 -0.34 15.51
CA GLU A 22 10.62 0.39 16.78
C GLU A 22 9.91 1.75 16.68
N GLN A 23 10.15 2.51 15.61
CA GLN A 23 9.48 3.79 15.36
C GLN A 23 7.98 3.60 15.12
N ALA A 24 7.58 2.59 14.35
CA ALA A 24 6.18 2.32 14.04
C ALA A 24 5.38 1.95 15.31
N ILE A 25 5.92 1.08 16.16
CA ILE A 25 5.29 0.67 17.43
C ILE A 25 5.19 1.86 18.39
N ALA A 26 6.20 2.72 18.45
CA ALA A 26 6.17 3.92 19.28
C ALA A 26 5.16 4.97 18.80
N ASN A 27 4.67 4.89 17.55
CA ASN A 27 3.80 5.88 16.91
C ASN A 27 2.59 5.25 16.20
N LEU A 28 1.99 4.21 16.80
CA LEU A 28 0.94 3.39 16.16
C LEU A 28 -0.25 4.21 15.64
N ASP A 29 -0.66 5.26 16.33
CA ASP A 29 -1.80 6.06 15.90
C ASP A 29 -1.53 6.81 14.58
N THR A 30 -0.28 7.24 14.38
CA THR A 30 0.17 7.83 13.11
C THR A 30 0.23 6.78 12.01
N ILE A 31 0.73 5.57 12.33
CA ILE A 31 0.77 4.44 11.40
C ILE A 31 -0.64 4.05 10.96
N LEU A 32 -1.60 4.00 11.89
CA LEU A 32 -2.98 3.65 11.61
C LEU A 32 -3.67 4.70 10.71
N LEU A 33 -3.41 5.99 10.97
CA LEU A 33 -3.92 7.07 10.13
C LEU A 33 -3.32 7.03 8.72
N ASP A 34 -2.00 6.83 8.60
CA ASP A 34 -1.34 6.68 7.29
C ASP A 34 -1.84 5.44 6.54
N HIS A 35 -2.07 4.32 7.25
CA HIS A 35 -2.60 3.10 6.66
C HIS A 35 -4.00 3.31 6.08
N SER A 36 -4.90 3.97 6.82
CA SER A 36 -6.22 4.39 6.29
C SER A 36 -6.07 5.20 4.99
N HIS A 37 -5.12 6.14 4.93
CA HIS A 37 -4.85 6.86 3.69
C HIS A 37 -4.30 5.97 2.58
N CYS A 38 -3.45 4.99 2.89
CA CYS A 38 -2.90 4.05 1.92
C CYS A 38 -3.99 3.19 1.29
N GLU A 39 -4.92 2.62 2.07
CA GLU A 39 -6.03 1.82 1.54
C GLU A 39 -6.91 2.63 0.58
N ARG A 40 -7.30 3.85 0.99
CA ARG A 40 -8.06 4.75 0.12
C ARG A 40 -7.29 5.11 -1.17
N LYS A 41 -5.98 5.32 -1.08
CA LYS A 41 -5.13 5.61 -2.25
C LYS A 41 -5.02 4.39 -3.17
N ALA A 42 -4.91 3.16 -2.63
CA ALA A 42 -4.83 1.92 -3.40
C ALA A 42 -6.12 1.70 -4.22
N ALA A 43 -7.29 1.87 -3.59
CA ALA A 43 -8.57 1.88 -4.31
C ALA A 43 -8.60 2.94 -5.43
N GLY A 44 -8.15 4.16 -5.13
CA GLY A 44 -8.06 5.25 -6.11
C GLY A 44 -7.12 4.94 -7.28
N VAL A 45 -5.99 4.26 -7.04
CA VAL A 45 -5.07 3.80 -8.09
C VAL A 45 -5.76 2.79 -8.99
N ALA A 46 -6.48 1.81 -8.42
CA ALA A 46 -7.21 0.81 -9.19
C ALA A 46 -8.27 1.46 -10.09
N LEU A 47 -9.04 2.43 -9.58
CA LEU A 47 -10.00 3.22 -10.37
C LEU A 47 -9.30 3.97 -11.51
N ASN A 48 -8.20 4.67 -11.23
CA ASN A 48 -7.45 5.42 -12.24
C ASN A 48 -6.90 4.54 -13.36
N LEU A 49 -6.43 3.32 -13.03
CA LEU A 49 -5.96 2.36 -14.04
C LEU A 49 -7.11 1.84 -14.91
N MET A 50 -8.31 1.63 -14.35
CA MET A 50 -9.49 1.25 -15.14
C MET A 50 -9.90 2.33 -16.14
N PHE A 51 -9.86 3.62 -15.73
CA PHE A 51 -10.11 4.73 -16.65
C PHE A 51 -9.04 4.86 -17.73
N ARG A 52 -7.77 4.58 -17.40
CA ARG A 52 -6.66 4.66 -18.36
C ARG A 52 -6.67 3.52 -19.38
N TYR A 53 -7.07 2.32 -18.98
CA TYR A 53 -7.02 1.11 -19.81
C TYR A 53 -8.40 0.46 -19.98
N PRO A 54 -9.42 1.18 -20.50
CA PRO A 54 -10.81 0.74 -20.50
C PRO A 54 -11.09 -0.43 -21.46
N SER A 55 -10.21 -0.69 -22.42
CA SER A 55 -10.39 -1.78 -23.39
C SER A 55 -9.87 -3.13 -22.89
N SER A 56 -9.20 -3.17 -21.72
CA SER A 56 -8.65 -4.42 -21.16
C SER A 56 -9.63 -5.06 -20.17
N THR A 57 -10.56 -5.87 -20.67
CA THR A 57 -11.58 -6.53 -19.84
C THR A 57 -10.98 -7.35 -18.68
N LYS A 58 -9.86 -8.03 -18.94
CA LYS A 58 -9.14 -8.81 -17.92
C LYS A 58 -8.62 -7.90 -16.79
N LEU A 59 -8.03 -6.77 -17.15
CA LEU A 59 -7.49 -5.82 -16.19
C LEU A 59 -8.62 -5.16 -15.40
N ILE A 60 -9.69 -4.72 -16.06
CA ILE A 60 -10.86 -4.14 -15.41
C ILE A 60 -11.44 -5.09 -14.36
N LYS A 61 -11.66 -6.37 -14.71
CA LYS A 61 -12.21 -7.35 -13.77
C LYS A 61 -11.32 -7.52 -12.53
N LYS A 62 -9.99 -7.53 -12.70
CA LYS A 62 -9.04 -7.66 -11.59
C LYS A 62 -8.99 -6.38 -10.73
N LEU A 63 -8.89 -5.22 -11.35
CA LEU A 63 -8.85 -3.93 -10.65
C LEU A 63 -10.17 -3.61 -9.94
N THR A 64 -11.30 -4.05 -10.47
CA THR A 64 -12.61 -3.89 -9.80
C THR A 64 -12.64 -4.70 -8.51
N ALA A 65 -12.10 -5.92 -8.51
CA ALA A 65 -12.01 -6.73 -7.30
C ALA A 65 -11.08 -6.09 -6.26
N ILE A 66 -9.89 -5.66 -6.69
CA ILE A 66 -8.92 -4.96 -5.84
C ILE A 66 -9.54 -3.69 -5.24
N ALA A 67 -10.15 -2.83 -6.05
CA ALA A 67 -10.75 -1.59 -5.56
C ALA A 67 -11.83 -1.82 -4.49
N LYS A 68 -12.58 -2.93 -4.56
CA LYS A 68 -13.55 -3.30 -3.54
C LYS A 68 -12.85 -3.76 -2.26
N GLU A 69 -11.89 -4.66 -2.39
CA GLU A 69 -11.10 -5.17 -1.27
C GLU A 69 -10.40 -4.04 -0.50
N GLU A 70 -9.77 -3.08 -1.19
CA GLU A 70 -9.11 -1.95 -0.51
C GLU A 70 -10.09 -0.97 0.13
N LEU A 71 -11.33 -0.86 -0.38
CA LEU A 71 -12.37 -0.07 0.28
C LEU A 71 -12.90 -0.79 1.54
N GLU A 72 -12.96 -2.12 1.52
CA GLU A 72 -13.26 -2.93 2.70
C GLU A 72 -12.15 -2.78 3.76
N HIS A 73 -10.87 -2.84 3.35
CA HIS A 73 -9.74 -2.56 4.23
C HIS A 73 -9.79 -1.13 4.79
N PHE A 74 -10.05 -0.13 3.95
CA PHE A 74 -10.19 1.26 4.38
C PHE A 74 -11.28 1.43 5.45
N ASP A 75 -12.44 0.81 5.26
CA ASP A 75 -13.52 0.83 6.25
C ASP A 75 -13.08 0.18 7.57
N GLN A 76 -12.47 -1.00 7.50
CA GLN A 76 -11.96 -1.70 8.69
C GLN A 76 -10.95 -0.87 9.47
N VAL A 77 -10.00 -0.22 8.79
CA VAL A 77 -9.00 0.63 9.44
C VAL A 77 -9.66 1.86 10.08
N ASN A 78 -10.66 2.45 9.44
CA ASN A 78 -11.40 3.59 10.00
C ASN A 78 -12.19 3.20 11.26
N GLN A 79 -12.78 2.01 11.31
CA GLN A 79 -13.40 1.49 12.53
C GLN A 79 -12.38 1.42 13.69
N TRP A 80 -11.11 1.09 13.40
CA TRP A 80 -10.06 1.13 14.41
C TRP A 80 -9.66 2.54 14.81
N LEU A 81 -9.59 3.49 13.87
CA LEU A 81 -9.36 4.90 14.17
C LEU A 81 -10.44 5.44 15.14
N GLU A 82 -11.71 5.15 14.86
CA GLU A 82 -12.84 5.53 15.72
C GLU A 82 -12.73 4.92 17.12
N ARG A 83 -12.47 3.61 17.22
CA ARG A 83 -12.29 2.91 18.51
C ARG A 83 -11.15 3.50 19.35
N ARG A 84 -10.13 4.05 18.70
CA ARG A 84 -8.97 4.69 19.35
C ARG A 84 -9.12 6.21 19.49
N ASN A 85 -10.25 6.77 19.08
CA ASN A 85 -10.49 8.22 19.07
C ASN A 85 -9.41 9.01 18.30
N ILE A 86 -8.93 8.44 17.19
CA ILE A 86 -7.97 9.08 16.27
C ILE A 86 -8.76 9.74 15.15
N PRO A 87 -8.74 11.08 15.02
CA PRO A 87 -9.47 11.75 13.95
C PRO A 87 -8.82 11.49 12.60
N LEU A 88 -9.64 11.32 11.56
CA LEU A 88 -9.16 11.42 10.19
C LEU A 88 -8.66 12.85 9.94
N ALA A 89 -7.36 12.99 9.74
CA ALA A 89 -6.70 14.26 9.50
C ALA A 89 -5.72 14.15 8.33
N PRO A 90 -5.38 15.26 7.64
CA PRO A 90 -4.36 15.24 6.61
C PRO A 90 -3.00 14.80 7.18
N LEU A 91 -2.36 13.84 6.51
CA LEU A 91 -0.98 13.46 6.78
C LEU A 91 -0.12 13.71 5.52
N ASN A 92 1.08 14.25 5.72
CA ASN A 92 2.03 14.40 4.62
C ASN A 92 2.42 13.02 4.10
N SER A 93 2.17 12.77 2.81
CA SER A 93 2.56 11.51 2.20
C SER A 93 4.09 11.42 2.10
N PRO A 94 4.70 10.29 2.50
CA PRO A 94 6.13 10.08 2.33
C PRO A 94 6.50 10.06 0.84
N PRO A 95 7.78 10.34 0.50
CA PRO A 95 8.20 10.44 -0.90
C PRO A 95 8.19 9.09 -1.63
N TYR A 96 8.00 7.96 -0.94
CA TYR A 96 8.11 6.60 -1.48
C TYR A 96 7.27 6.38 -2.75
N GLY A 97 5.96 6.63 -2.67
CA GLY A 97 5.06 6.45 -3.80
C GLY A 97 5.39 7.37 -4.98
N ALA A 98 5.70 8.64 -4.69
CA ALA A 98 6.06 9.62 -5.73
C ALA A 98 7.39 9.25 -6.41
N ALA A 99 8.39 8.83 -5.63
CA ALA A 99 9.69 8.41 -6.13
C ALA A 99 9.57 7.17 -7.03
N LEU A 100 8.76 6.17 -6.67
CA LEU A 100 8.51 5.01 -7.54
C LEU A 100 7.78 5.40 -8.82
N ASN A 101 6.72 6.22 -8.72
CA ASN A 101 5.99 6.68 -9.91
C ASN A 101 6.87 7.52 -10.84
N SER A 102 7.91 8.21 -10.34
CA SER A 102 8.87 8.94 -11.18
C SER A 102 9.69 8.04 -12.11
N LYS A 103 9.74 6.73 -11.84
CA LYS A 103 10.46 5.74 -12.65
C LYS A 103 9.61 5.12 -13.77
N VAL A 104 8.32 5.42 -13.82
CA VAL A 104 7.39 4.90 -14.82
C VAL A 104 7.66 5.55 -16.18
N ARG A 105 7.88 4.73 -17.21
CA ARG A 105 8.03 5.20 -18.60
C ARG A 105 6.74 5.89 -19.07
N ARG A 106 6.88 6.90 -19.93
CA ARG A 106 5.75 7.75 -20.37
C ARG A 106 4.95 7.14 -21.52
N ASN A 107 5.60 6.35 -22.37
CA ASN A 107 5.00 5.82 -23.59
C ASN A 107 4.38 4.45 -23.34
N GLU A 108 3.30 4.17 -24.07
CA GLU A 108 2.69 2.85 -24.12
C GLU A 108 3.42 1.97 -25.16
N PRO A 109 3.48 0.64 -24.95
CA PRO A 109 2.83 -0.15 -23.88
C PRO A 109 3.62 -0.27 -22.57
N GLU A 110 4.86 0.24 -22.52
CA GLU A 110 5.77 0.09 -21.38
C GLU A 110 5.21 0.72 -20.09
N ARG A 111 4.51 1.84 -20.23
CA ARG A 111 3.90 2.55 -19.11
C ARG A 111 2.93 1.68 -18.31
N MET A 112 2.05 0.93 -18.99
CA MET A 112 1.13 0.02 -18.31
C MET A 112 1.90 -1.02 -17.48
N LEU A 113 2.93 -1.64 -18.06
CA LEU A 113 3.76 -2.62 -17.36
C LEU A 113 4.44 -2.00 -16.13
N ASP A 114 5.06 -0.83 -16.28
CA ASP A 114 5.76 -0.15 -15.19
C ASP A 114 4.83 0.23 -14.05
N LEU A 115 3.62 0.73 -14.35
CA LEU A 115 2.62 1.03 -13.34
C LEU A 115 2.24 -0.22 -12.53
N LEU A 116 1.94 -1.32 -13.21
CA LEU A 116 1.59 -2.58 -12.54
C LEU A 116 2.73 -3.10 -11.67
N LEU A 117 3.98 -3.01 -12.14
CA LEU A 117 5.16 -3.40 -11.36
C LEU A 117 5.38 -2.48 -10.15
N VAL A 118 5.23 -1.17 -10.31
CA VAL A 118 5.36 -0.20 -9.21
C VAL A 118 4.31 -0.47 -8.13
N TYR A 119 3.05 -0.66 -8.51
CA TYR A 119 2.00 -0.93 -7.52
C TYR A 119 2.18 -2.30 -6.86
N CYS A 120 2.64 -3.31 -7.61
CA CYS A 120 3.03 -4.59 -7.02
C CYS A 120 4.15 -4.45 -5.97
N LEU A 121 5.14 -3.58 -6.19
CA LEU A 121 6.20 -3.31 -5.21
C LEU A 121 5.70 -2.54 -3.99
N ILE A 122 4.72 -1.65 -4.16
CA ILE A 122 4.08 -0.95 -3.04
C ILE A 122 3.33 -1.98 -2.18
N GLU A 123 2.48 -2.80 -2.77
CA GLU A 123 1.73 -3.85 -2.06
C GLU A 123 2.65 -4.86 -1.38
N ALA A 124 3.71 -5.29 -2.07
CA ALA A 124 4.72 -6.16 -1.48
C ALA A 124 5.33 -5.54 -0.21
N ARG A 125 5.68 -4.24 -0.23
CA ARG A 125 6.26 -3.59 0.96
C ARG A 125 5.22 -3.42 2.07
N SER A 126 3.97 -3.10 1.73
CA SER A 126 2.87 -3.02 2.70
C SER A 126 2.66 -4.37 3.39
N HIS A 127 2.58 -5.46 2.62
CA HIS A 127 2.44 -6.82 3.13
C HIS A 127 3.58 -7.23 4.07
N GLU A 128 4.84 -6.95 3.69
CA GLU A 128 5.99 -7.24 4.55
C GLU A 128 5.90 -6.48 5.88
N ARG A 129 5.59 -5.17 5.83
CA ARG A 129 5.56 -4.32 7.03
C ARG A 129 4.39 -4.64 7.95
N LEU A 130 3.20 -4.85 7.40
CA LEU A 130 2.03 -5.25 8.19
C LEU A 130 2.25 -6.64 8.80
N GLY A 131 2.85 -7.57 8.05
CA GLY A 131 3.24 -8.88 8.58
C GLY A 131 4.23 -8.78 9.73
N LEU A 132 5.23 -7.88 9.62
CA LEU A 132 6.16 -7.61 10.72
C LEU A 132 5.46 -7.01 11.93
N LEU A 133 4.56 -6.04 11.74
CA LEU A 133 3.83 -5.43 12.86
C LEU A 133 2.88 -6.40 13.57
N ALA A 134 2.35 -7.40 12.86
CA ALA A 134 1.48 -8.42 13.45
C ALA A 134 2.19 -9.38 14.42
N ASP A 135 3.52 -9.49 14.32
CA ASP A 135 4.35 -10.35 15.17
C ASP A 135 4.75 -9.68 16.51
N TYR A 136 4.39 -8.40 16.73
CA TYR A 136 4.74 -7.60 17.92
C TYR A 136 3.51 -7.20 18.72
#